data_AF-A0A920HFU0-F1
#
_entry.id   AF-A0A920HFU0-F1
#
_cell.length_a   1.000
_cell.length_b   1.000
_cell.length_c   1.000
_cell.angle_alpha   90.00
_cell.angle_beta   90.00
_cell.angle_gamma   90.00
#
_symmetry.space_group_name_H-M   'P 1'
#
loop_
_entity.id
_entity.type
_entity.pdbx_description
1 polymer ?
#
loop_
_entity_poly.entity_id
_entity_poly.type
_entity_poly.pdbx_seq_one_letter_code
_entity_poly.pdbx_strand_id
1 'polypeptide(L)'
;MDDSGCCAVIPPELRPLVPLDGGRFATSDLNDLYRRVINRNNRLKRLIELRAPDIIVRNEKRMLQEAVDALFDNGRRGRIISGVNKRPLKSLSDMLKGKQGRFRQNLLGKRVDYSGRSVIVVGPELKLHQCGLPKKMALELFKPFIYSKLEMYGLASTIKAAKRMVEKERPGVWDILEQVIREHPVMLNRAPTLHRLGIQAFEPVLVEGKAIQLHPLVCTAFNADFDGDQMAVHVPLSLEAQLEARVLMMSTNNILSPANGKPIIVPSQDIILGLYYLSMERESEKGEGMAFADIQEILLALDNGSVSLHAKVKARVSTFDEAGQPVTSVMDTTPGRARLADLLPNNPNVTFSLVNKLMTKKEVSNVIDYIYRHCGQKDTVIFCDRLMGLGFAQACQSGISFGIADLTTPELKAKFVSDAETQVEEFERQYLDGFITQGEKYNKVVDVWSRCSDQVADEMMKGISTEKRGESINSVWMMAHSGARGSAAQIKQLAGMRGLMAKPSGEIIETPIKSSFKEGLNVLEYFNSTHGARKGLADTALKTANSGYLTRRLVDVAQDCIVTIHDCGTKQGITINHAMNGSEIVDPLSERILGRFLAADLCHMQTGEVIVGAGEMVTEDHLEK
;
A
#
# COMPACT_ATOMS: atom_id res chain seq x y z
N MET A 1 -58.84 9.53 -17.17
CA MET A 1 -59.01 8.20 -16.56
C MET A 1 -57.99 8.12 -15.46
N ASP A 2 -58.44 8.14 -14.22
CA ASP A 2 -57.57 8.12 -13.05
C ASP A 2 -56.92 6.73 -12.94
N ASP A 3 -55.63 6.62 -13.29
CA ASP A 3 -54.79 5.41 -13.14
C ASP A 3 -54.49 5.06 -11.66
N SER A 4 -55.26 5.57 -10.70
CA SER A 4 -54.99 5.47 -9.26
C SER A 4 -55.34 4.10 -8.63
N GLY A 5 -55.76 3.12 -9.44
CA GLY A 5 -56.19 1.78 -8.98
C GLY A 5 -55.44 0.58 -9.55
N CYS A 6 -54.39 0.76 -10.36
CA CYS A 6 -53.71 -0.35 -11.06
C CYS A 6 -52.29 -0.62 -10.52
N CYS A 7 -51.89 -1.89 -10.46
CA CYS A 7 -50.54 -2.31 -10.10
C CYS A 7 -49.81 -2.89 -11.32
N ALA A 8 -48.68 -2.27 -11.70
CA ALA A 8 -47.88 -2.72 -12.82
C ALA A 8 -47.14 -4.04 -12.52
N VAL A 9 -47.04 -4.91 -13.53
CA VAL A 9 -46.31 -6.18 -13.43
C VAL A 9 -45.01 -6.08 -14.21
N ILE A 10 -43.89 -6.42 -13.56
CA ILE A 10 -42.57 -6.39 -14.18
C ILE A 10 -42.48 -7.42 -15.34
N PRO A 11 -41.77 -7.10 -16.44
CA PRO A 11 -41.54 -8.01 -17.55
C PRO A 11 -41.02 -9.39 -17.11
N PRO A 12 -41.51 -10.50 -17.71
CA PRO A 12 -41.10 -11.85 -17.34
C PRO A 12 -39.58 -12.10 -17.35
N GLU A 13 -38.84 -11.46 -18.26
CA GLU A 13 -37.38 -11.58 -18.39
C GLU A 13 -36.63 -11.13 -17.13
N LEU A 14 -37.18 -10.16 -16.39
CA LEU A 14 -36.60 -9.66 -15.14
C LEU A 14 -37.01 -10.50 -13.92
N ARG A 15 -37.92 -11.46 -14.12
CA ARG A 15 -38.40 -12.43 -13.11
C ARG A 15 -38.43 -13.86 -13.69
N PRO A 16 -37.30 -14.36 -14.20
CA PRO A 16 -37.28 -15.54 -15.04
C PRO A 16 -37.68 -16.80 -14.26
N LEU A 17 -38.19 -17.78 -15.00
CA LEU A 17 -38.45 -19.14 -14.55
C LEU A 17 -37.52 -20.04 -15.37
N VAL A 18 -36.34 -20.31 -14.81
CA VAL A 18 -35.25 -21.00 -15.53
C VAL A 18 -35.32 -22.49 -15.20
N PRO A 19 -35.42 -23.38 -16.21
CA PRO A 19 -35.29 -24.81 -15.99
C PRO A 19 -33.86 -25.13 -15.54
N LEU A 20 -33.73 -25.89 -14.46
CA LEU A 20 -32.47 -26.44 -13.99
C LEU A 20 -32.38 -27.93 -14.38
N ASP A 21 -31.15 -28.44 -14.41
CA ASP A 21 -30.89 -29.86 -14.61
C ASP A 21 -31.67 -30.70 -13.57
N GLY A 22 -32.33 -31.77 -14.03
CA GLY A 22 -33.18 -32.62 -13.19
C GLY A 22 -34.65 -32.21 -13.08
N GLY A 23 -35.17 -31.40 -14.02
CA GLY A 23 -36.60 -31.08 -14.12
C GLY A 23 -37.12 -30.12 -13.04
N ARG A 24 -36.21 -29.48 -12.29
CA ARG A 24 -36.54 -28.45 -11.30
C ARG A 24 -36.57 -27.08 -11.96
N PHE A 25 -37.31 -26.14 -11.38
CA PHE A 25 -37.37 -24.76 -11.85
C PHE A 25 -36.83 -23.82 -10.79
N ALA A 26 -35.93 -22.92 -11.20
CA ALA A 26 -35.55 -21.76 -10.40
C ALA A 26 -36.53 -20.63 -10.68
N THR A 27 -37.28 -20.22 -9.66
CA THR A 27 -38.25 -19.12 -9.74
C THR A 27 -37.79 -17.93 -8.93
N SER A 28 -37.96 -16.72 -9.48
CA SER A 28 -37.78 -15.48 -8.71
C SER A 28 -38.81 -15.33 -7.59
N ASP A 29 -38.38 -14.85 -6.41
CA ASP A 29 -39.25 -14.55 -5.26
C ASP A 29 -40.41 -13.61 -5.62
N LEU A 30 -40.21 -12.71 -6.59
CA LEU A 30 -41.25 -11.81 -7.10
C LEU A 30 -42.45 -12.56 -7.70
N ASN A 31 -42.23 -13.71 -8.34
CA ASN A 31 -43.31 -14.49 -8.93
C ASN A 31 -44.26 -15.02 -7.84
N ASP A 32 -43.73 -15.38 -6.67
CA ASP A 32 -44.54 -15.81 -5.52
C ASP A 32 -45.36 -14.66 -4.92
N LEU A 33 -44.78 -13.46 -4.87
CA LEU A 33 -45.45 -12.24 -4.38
C LEU A 33 -46.55 -11.80 -5.35
N TYR A 34 -46.27 -11.75 -6.66
CA TYR A 34 -47.27 -11.47 -7.69
C TYR A 34 -48.42 -12.48 -7.69
N ARG A 35 -48.12 -13.79 -7.61
CA ARG A 35 -49.14 -14.84 -7.52
C ARG A 35 -50.06 -14.62 -6.33
N ARG A 36 -49.52 -14.19 -5.19
CA ARG A 36 -50.32 -13.86 -3.99
C ARG A 36 -51.27 -12.69 -4.23
N VAL A 37 -50.78 -11.58 -4.79
CA VAL A 37 -51.60 -10.40 -5.11
C VAL A 37 -52.73 -10.76 -6.07
N ILE A 38 -52.42 -11.49 -7.15
CA ILE A 38 -53.40 -11.93 -8.15
C ILE A 38 -54.47 -12.81 -7.51
N ASN A 39 -54.08 -13.81 -6.71
CA ASN A 39 -55.02 -14.72 -6.05
C ASN A 39 -55.95 -13.99 -5.07
N ARG A 40 -55.42 -13.02 -4.30
CA ARG A 40 -56.20 -12.19 -3.37
C ARG A 40 -57.15 -11.26 -4.11
N ASN A 41 -56.72 -10.64 -5.20
CA ASN A 41 -57.55 -9.77 -6.02
C ASN A 41 -58.72 -10.53 -6.66
N ASN A 42 -58.44 -11.70 -7.24
CA ASN A 42 -59.47 -12.57 -7.82
C ASN A 42 -60.48 -13.07 -6.76
N ARG A 43 -60.00 -13.38 -5.55
CA ARG A 43 -60.86 -13.78 -4.43
C ARG A 43 -61.75 -12.64 -3.96
N LEU A 44 -61.21 -11.42 -3.82
CA LEU A 44 -61.97 -10.24 -3.46
C LEU A 44 -63.04 -9.93 -4.51
N LYS A 45 -62.71 -10.01 -5.80
CA LYS A 45 -63.67 -9.83 -6.90
C LYS A 45 -64.85 -10.80 -6.79
N ARG A 46 -64.58 -12.10 -6.59
CA ARG A 46 -65.64 -13.12 -6.38
C ARG A 46 -66.51 -12.85 -5.16
N LEU A 47 -65.93 -12.40 -4.04
CA LEU A 47 -66.68 -12.09 -2.82
C LEU A 47 -67.64 -10.90 -3.01
N ILE A 48 -67.23 -9.92 -3.82
CA ILE A 48 -68.07 -8.77 -4.19
C ILE A 48 -69.22 -9.21 -5.10
N GLU A 49 -68.94 -10.05 -6.11
CA GLU A 49 -69.95 -10.60 -7.03
C GLU A 49 -71.02 -11.42 -6.28
N LEU A 50 -70.61 -12.18 -5.26
CA LEU A 50 -71.51 -12.98 -4.43
C LEU A 50 -72.24 -12.18 -3.33
N ARG A 51 -72.04 -10.86 -3.25
CA ARG A 51 -72.58 -9.99 -2.19
C ARG A 51 -72.33 -10.53 -0.78
N ALA A 52 -71.10 -11.00 -0.53
CA ALA A 52 -70.70 -11.51 0.78
C ALA A 52 -70.78 -10.41 1.88
N PRO A 53 -70.98 -10.78 3.16
CA PRO A 53 -71.04 -9.81 4.26
C PRO A 53 -69.84 -8.86 4.34
N ASP A 54 -70.10 -7.61 4.73
CA ASP A 54 -69.10 -6.54 4.80
C ASP A 54 -67.86 -6.89 5.63
N ILE A 55 -68.02 -7.68 6.69
CA ILE A 55 -66.92 -8.13 7.55
C ILE A 55 -65.89 -8.95 6.74
N ILE A 56 -66.37 -9.86 5.89
CA ILE A 56 -65.52 -10.72 5.07
C ILE A 56 -64.84 -9.91 3.97
N VAL A 57 -65.59 -8.99 3.34
CA VAL A 57 -65.06 -8.09 2.30
C VAL A 57 -63.97 -7.17 2.88
N ARG A 58 -64.18 -6.61 4.08
CA ARG A 58 -63.16 -5.79 4.77
C ARG A 58 -61.91 -6.60 5.12
N ASN A 59 -62.06 -7.85 5.56
CA ASN A 59 -60.92 -8.72 5.84
C ASN A 59 -60.12 -9.04 4.56
N GLU A 60 -60.78 -9.38 3.45
CA GLU A 60 -60.07 -9.69 2.20
C GLU A 60 -59.41 -8.43 1.60
N LYS A 61 -60.03 -7.24 1.72
CA LYS A 61 -59.38 -5.96 1.39
C LYS A 61 -58.10 -5.73 2.20
N ARG A 62 -58.11 -6.01 3.51
CA ARG A 62 -56.91 -5.96 4.36
C ARG A 62 -55.84 -6.95 3.88
N MET A 63 -56.21 -8.19 3.59
CA MET A 63 -55.27 -9.22 3.11
C MET A 63 -54.67 -8.88 1.74
N LEU A 64 -55.46 -8.25 0.85
CA LEU A 64 -54.97 -7.77 -0.43
C LEU A 64 -53.96 -6.63 -0.23
N GLN A 65 -54.25 -5.67 0.66
CA GLN A 65 -53.33 -4.60 1.01
C GLN A 65 -52.00 -5.16 1.55
N GLU A 66 -52.06 -6.13 2.47
CA GLU A 66 -50.85 -6.79 3.01
C GLU A 66 -50.04 -7.50 1.92
N ALA A 67 -50.69 -8.11 0.93
CA ALA A 67 -50.01 -8.76 -0.19
C ALA A 67 -49.33 -7.75 -1.12
N VAL A 68 -49.96 -6.59 -1.36
CA VAL A 68 -49.38 -5.49 -2.14
C VAL A 68 -48.21 -4.85 -1.38
N ASP A 69 -48.38 -4.60 -0.08
CA ASP A 69 -47.32 -4.06 0.78
C ASP A 69 -46.09 -4.98 0.75
N ALA A 70 -46.29 -6.30 0.86
CA ALA A 70 -45.19 -7.27 0.81
C ALA A 70 -44.52 -7.38 -0.58
N LEU A 71 -45.24 -7.10 -1.67
CA LEU A 71 -44.66 -7.03 -3.01
C LEU A 71 -43.66 -5.86 -3.12
N PHE A 72 -44.04 -4.69 -2.59
CA PHE A 72 -43.21 -3.49 -2.65
C PHE A 72 -42.11 -3.46 -1.60
N ASP A 73 -42.42 -3.76 -0.33
CA ASP A 73 -41.45 -3.76 0.78
C ASP A 73 -41.86 -4.78 1.86
N ASN A 74 -41.32 -5.99 1.75
CA ASN A 74 -41.60 -7.10 2.65
C ASN A 74 -40.93 -6.87 4.02
N GLY A 75 -41.69 -6.35 4.98
CA GLY A 75 -41.22 -6.12 6.35
C GLY A 75 -41.41 -4.69 6.87
N ARG A 76 -41.91 -3.76 6.03
CA ARG A 76 -42.23 -2.39 6.49
C ARG A 76 -43.45 -2.34 7.42
N ARG A 77 -44.45 -3.20 7.17
CA ARG A 77 -45.65 -3.37 7.99
C ARG A 77 -46.02 -4.85 8.08
N GLY A 78 -46.37 -5.31 9.28
CA GLY A 78 -46.84 -6.67 9.52
C GLY A 78 -45.74 -7.74 9.58
N ARG A 79 -46.15 -9.01 9.53
CA ARG A 79 -45.25 -10.17 9.62
C ARG A 79 -44.58 -10.43 8.28
N ILE A 80 -43.25 -10.61 8.32
CA ILE A 80 -42.45 -10.89 7.12
C ILE A 80 -42.94 -12.17 6.45
N ILE A 81 -43.26 -12.05 5.17
CA ILE A 81 -43.67 -13.18 4.36
C ILE A 81 -42.44 -14.02 4.02
N SER A 82 -42.47 -15.28 4.43
CA SER A 82 -41.42 -16.26 4.16
C SER A 82 -41.82 -17.24 3.06
N GLY A 83 -40.83 -17.69 2.29
CA GLY A 83 -40.99 -18.77 1.31
C GLY A 83 -40.93 -20.16 1.95
N VAL A 84 -40.91 -21.19 1.11
CA VAL A 84 -40.85 -22.61 1.54
C VAL A 84 -39.63 -22.90 2.42
N ASN A 85 -38.51 -22.22 2.17
CA ASN A 85 -37.25 -22.38 2.92
C ASN A 85 -37.19 -21.53 4.20
N LYS A 86 -38.32 -20.99 4.70
CA LYS A 86 -38.39 -20.04 5.84
C LYS A 86 -37.55 -18.76 5.69
N ARG A 87 -36.97 -18.53 4.51
CA ARG A 87 -36.28 -17.28 4.16
C ARG A 87 -37.32 -16.20 3.81
N PRO A 88 -37.11 -14.94 4.22
CA PRO A 88 -37.93 -13.84 3.76
C PRO A 88 -37.84 -13.69 2.23
N LEU A 89 -38.98 -13.56 1.56
CA LEU A 89 -39.03 -13.30 0.11
C LEU A 89 -38.48 -11.91 -0.18
N LYS A 90 -37.64 -11.77 -1.21
CA LYS A 90 -37.14 -10.46 -1.65
C LYS A 90 -38.23 -9.67 -2.35
N SER A 91 -38.51 -8.47 -1.84
CA SER A 91 -39.44 -7.50 -2.45
C SER A 91 -38.78 -6.68 -3.55
N LEU A 92 -39.57 -5.86 -4.25
CA LEU A 92 -39.05 -4.91 -5.25
C LEU A 92 -38.04 -3.93 -4.66
N SER A 93 -38.33 -3.39 -3.47
CA SER A 93 -37.43 -2.47 -2.79
C SER A 93 -36.11 -3.14 -2.41
N ASP A 94 -36.15 -4.41 -1.95
CA ASP A 94 -34.95 -5.17 -1.57
C ASP A 94 -34.04 -5.50 -2.76
N MET A 95 -34.60 -5.60 -3.96
CA MET A 95 -33.80 -5.77 -5.17
C MET A 95 -33.02 -4.51 -5.54
N LEU A 96 -33.52 -3.33 -5.17
CA LEU A 96 -32.86 -2.05 -5.46
C LEU A 96 -31.87 -1.68 -4.34
N LYS A 97 -32.28 -1.79 -3.07
CA LYS A 97 -31.51 -1.33 -1.90
C LYS A 97 -30.49 -2.34 -1.38
N GLY A 98 -29.54 -1.86 -0.59
CA GLY A 98 -28.54 -2.69 0.10
C GLY A 98 -27.30 -3.04 -0.73
N LYS A 99 -26.38 -3.83 -0.14
CA LYS A 99 -25.10 -4.19 -0.76
C LYS A 99 -25.26 -5.14 -1.95
N GLN A 100 -26.23 -6.05 -1.88
CA GLN A 100 -26.59 -6.97 -2.98
C GLN A 100 -27.66 -6.38 -3.92
N GLY A 101 -28.08 -5.14 -3.70
CA GLY A 101 -29.06 -4.45 -4.54
C GLY A 101 -28.45 -4.00 -5.86
N ARG A 102 -29.31 -3.70 -6.84
CA ARG A 102 -28.91 -3.34 -8.21
C ARG A 102 -27.95 -2.16 -8.28
N PHE A 103 -28.16 -1.11 -7.48
CA PHE A 103 -27.31 0.09 -7.52
C PHE A 103 -25.84 -0.21 -7.19
N ARG A 104 -25.58 -0.95 -6.10
CA ARG A 104 -24.21 -1.22 -5.64
C ARG A 104 -23.57 -2.37 -6.39
N GLN A 105 -24.29 -3.48 -6.58
CA GLN A 105 -23.68 -4.70 -7.08
C GLN A 105 -23.59 -4.75 -8.61
N ASN A 106 -24.51 -4.11 -9.35
CA ASN A 106 -24.64 -4.28 -10.80
C ASN A 106 -24.38 -3.00 -11.60
N LEU A 107 -24.77 -1.83 -11.08
CA LEU A 107 -24.53 -0.56 -11.79
C LEU A 107 -23.09 -0.10 -11.58
N LEU A 108 -22.62 -0.08 -10.32
CA LEU A 108 -21.25 0.30 -9.97
C LEU A 108 -20.28 -0.88 -10.06
N GLY A 109 -20.71 -2.07 -9.64
CA GLY A 109 -19.96 -3.31 -9.82
C GLY A 109 -20.33 -3.96 -11.15
N LYS A 110 -19.42 -3.98 -12.12
CA LYS A 110 -19.61 -4.74 -13.35
C LYS A 110 -18.47 -5.72 -13.54
N ARG A 111 -18.81 -6.94 -13.92
CA ARG A 111 -17.83 -7.86 -14.49
C ARG A 111 -17.55 -7.38 -15.90
N VAL A 112 -16.28 -7.29 -16.23
CA VAL A 112 -15.79 -6.77 -17.51
C VAL A 112 -15.08 -7.87 -18.27
N ASP A 113 -15.30 -7.92 -19.57
CA ASP A 113 -14.55 -8.77 -20.49
C ASP A 113 -13.12 -8.20 -20.69
N TYR A 114 -12.26 -8.93 -21.40
CA TYR A 114 -10.86 -8.54 -21.61
C TYR A 114 -10.10 -8.31 -20.30
N SER A 115 -10.39 -9.15 -19.32
CA SER A 115 -9.74 -9.16 -18.02
C SER A 115 -9.18 -10.54 -17.69
N GLY A 116 -8.08 -10.56 -16.95
CA GLY A 116 -7.40 -11.77 -16.49
C GLY A 116 -6.97 -11.62 -15.03
N ARG A 117 -6.66 -12.73 -14.36
CA ARG A 117 -6.06 -12.71 -13.01
C ARG A 117 -5.04 -13.80 -12.90
N SER A 118 -3.89 -13.49 -12.28
CA SER A 118 -2.93 -14.51 -11.87
C SER A 118 -2.13 -14.04 -10.66
N VAL A 119 -1.35 -14.98 -10.11
CA VAL A 119 -0.39 -14.75 -9.03
C VAL A 119 0.74 -13.87 -9.55
N ILE A 120 1.21 -12.95 -8.71
CA ILE A 120 2.36 -12.10 -9.01
C ILE A 120 3.67 -12.73 -8.51
N VAL A 121 4.72 -12.53 -9.28
CA VAL A 121 6.10 -12.88 -8.93
C VAL A 121 7.01 -11.68 -9.20
N VAL A 122 8.18 -11.70 -8.58
CA VAL A 122 9.16 -10.62 -8.76
C VAL A 122 9.79 -10.67 -10.16
N GLY A 123 9.85 -9.53 -10.84
CA GLY A 123 10.58 -9.36 -12.11
C GLY A 123 11.64 -8.27 -11.98
N PRO A 124 12.81 -8.57 -11.38
CA PRO A 124 13.82 -7.54 -11.06
C PRO A 124 14.55 -6.98 -12.30
N GLU A 125 14.49 -7.69 -13.43
CA GLU A 125 15.09 -7.26 -14.71
C GLU A 125 14.20 -6.33 -15.54
N LEU A 126 12.93 -6.19 -15.14
CA LEU A 126 11.98 -5.31 -15.81
C LEU A 126 12.33 -3.85 -15.54
N LYS A 127 11.93 -2.96 -16.45
CA LYS A 127 11.96 -1.51 -16.21
C LYS A 127 10.71 -1.05 -15.47
N LEU A 128 10.72 0.14 -14.87
CA LEU A 128 9.58 0.64 -14.09
C LEU A 128 8.23 0.64 -14.84
N HIS A 129 8.23 0.91 -16.15
CA HIS A 129 7.04 0.94 -17.00
C HIS A 129 6.59 -0.43 -17.52
N GLN A 130 7.35 -1.50 -17.27
CA GLN A 130 7.09 -2.81 -17.85
C GLN A 130 6.48 -3.77 -16.84
N CYS A 131 5.66 -4.71 -17.33
CA CYS A 131 5.21 -5.85 -16.56
C CYS A 131 5.35 -7.14 -17.38
N GLY A 132 5.66 -8.26 -16.73
CA GLY A 132 5.70 -9.56 -17.41
C GLY A 132 4.31 -10.16 -17.49
N LEU A 133 3.79 -10.35 -18.70
CA LEU A 133 2.49 -10.95 -18.96
C LEU A 133 2.65 -12.38 -19.51
N PRO A 134 2.04 -13.41 -18.89
CA PRO A 134 2.11 -14.78 -19.38
C PRO A 134 1.57 -14.92 -20.80
N LYS A 135 2.34 -15.60 -21.66
CA LYS A 135 1.96 -15.85 -23.08
C LYS A 135 0.53 -16.35 -23.26
N LYS A 136 0.10 -17.33 -22.45
CA LYS A 136 -1.28 -17.87 -22.52
C LYS A 136 -2.36 -16.86 -22.15
N MET A 137 -2.09 -16.03 -21.16
CA MET A 137 -3.02 -14.98 -20.74
C MET A 137 -3.10 -13.90 -21.80
N ALA A 138 -1.95 -13.46 -22.32
CA ALA A 138 -1.88 -12.49 -23.39
C ALA A 138 -2.62 -12.98 -24.64
N LEU A 139 -2.43 -14.25 -25.04
CA LEU A 139 -3.13 -14.85 -26.17
C LEU A 139 -4.65 -14.75 -26.03
N GLU A 140 -5.20 -15.03 -24.84
CA GLU A 140 -6.64 -14.94 -24.54
C GLU A 140 -7.14 -13.50 -24.56
N LEU A 141 -6.42 -12.58 -23.90
CA LEU A 141 -6.81 -11.17 -23.79
C LEU A 141 -6.81 -10.46 -25.15
N PHE A 142 -5.85 -10.79 -26.02
CA PHE A 142 -5.67 -10.11 -27.30
C PHE A 142 -6.29 -10.85 -28.50
N LYS A 143 -7.09 -11.90 -28.29
CA LYS A 143 -7.67 -12.73 -29.36
C LYS A 143 -8.23 -11.95 -30.56
N PRO A 144 -9.11 -10.93 -30.39
CA PRO A 144 -9.70 -10.24 -31.54
C PRO A 144 -8.66 -9.46 -32.36
N PHE A 145 -7.66 -8.87 -31.70
CA PHE A 145 -6.59 -8.13 -32.35
C PHE A 145 -5.69 -9.06 -33.17
N ILE A 146 -5.41 -10.25 -32.65
CA ILE A 146 -4.66 -11.30 -33.36
C ILE A 146 -5.44 -11.76 -34.59
N TYR A 147 -6.75 -11.98 -34.49
CA TYR A 147 -7.58 -12.38 -35.63
C TYR A 147 -7.55 -11.34 -36.75
N SER A 148 -7.70 -10.06 -36.40
CA SER A 148 -7.63 -8.94 -37.36
C SER A 148 -6.27 -8.88 -38.06
N LYS A 149 -5.16 -9.02 -37.32
CA LYS A 149 -3.81 -9.02 -37.89
C LYS A 149 -3.52 -10.25 -38.77
N LEU A 150 -3.98 -11.43 -38.38
CA LEU A 150 -3.83 -12.66 -39.17
C LEU A 150 -4.54 -12.57 -40.54
N GLU A 151 -5.72 -11.93 -40.56
CA GLU A 151 -6.47 -11.67 -41.79
C GLU A 151 -5.78 -10.61 -42.65
N MET A 152 -5.33 -9.50 -42.03
CA MET A 152 -4.62 -8.42 -42.72
C MET A 152 -3.32 -8.89 -43.40
N TYR A 153 -2.57 -9.79 -42.78
CA TYR A 153 -1.35 -10.36 -43.38
C TYR A 153 -1.62 -11.52 -44.35
N GLY A 154 -2.87 -11.89 -44.61
CA GLY A 154 -3.22 -12.99 -45.50
C GLY A 154 -2.84 -14.39 -45.00
N LEU A 155 -2.44 -14.51 -43.73
CA LEU A 155 -2.14 -15.80 -43.09
C LEU A 155 -3.41 -16.60 -42.81
N ALA A 156 -4.53 -15.91 -42.62
CA ALA A 156 -5.87 -16.49 -42.53
C ALA A 156 -6.77 -15.92 -43.62
N SER A 157 -7.45 -16.77 -44.37
CA SER A 157 -8.45 -16.34 -45.35
C SER A 157 -9.83 -16.01 -44.73
N THR A 158 -10.11 -16.49 -43.52
CA THR A 158 -11.37 -16.24 -42.81
C THR A 158 -11.16 -16.20 -41.30
N ILE A 159 -12.05 -15.51 -40.56
CA ILE A 159 -12.03 -15.48 -39.09
C ILE A 159 -12.07 -16.89 -38.48
N LYS A 160 -12.81 -17.84 -39.09
CA LYS A 160 -12.85 -19.24 -38.63
C LYS A 160 -11.49 -19.93 -38.78
N ALA A 161 -10.77 -19.66 -39.87
CA ALA A 161 -9.42 -20.17 -40.05
C ALA A 161 -8.45 -19.54 -39.03
N ALA A 162 -8.53 -18.22 -38.81
CA ALA A 162 -7.74 -17.52 -37.79
C ALA A 162 -7.99 -18.10 -36.39
N LYS A 163 -9.26 -18.32 -36.01
CA LYS A 163 -9.64 -18.97 -34.75
C LYS A 163 -9.00 -20.34 -34.57
N ARG A 164 -9.08 -21.20 -35.60
CA ARG A 164 -8.44 -22.53 -35.58
C ARG A 164 -6.92 -22.47 -35.47
N MET A 165 -6.28 -21.45 -36.05
CA MET A 165 -4.81 -21.28 -35.97
C MET A 165 -4.38 -20.85 -34.57
N VAL A 166 -5.13 -19.95 -33.94
CA VAL A 166 -4.89 -19.51 -32.55
C VAL A 166 -5.16 -20.64 -31.56
N GLU A 167 -6.24 -21.40 -31.72
CA GLU A 167 -6.54 -22.56 -30.87
C GLU A 167 -5.49 -23.67 -30.96
N LYS A 168 -4.80 -23.80 -32.11
CA LYS A 168 -3.70 -24.73 -32.32
C LYS A 168 -2.33 -24.16 -31.93
N GLU A 169 -2.26 -22.93 -31.42
CA GLU A 169 -1.04 -22.25 -30.97
C GLU A 169 0.11 -22.33 -32.01
N ARG A 170 -0.20 -22.10 -33.30
CA ARG A 170 0.81 -22.16 -34.38
C ARG A 170 1.95 -21.15 -34.13
N PRO A 171 3.21 -21.47 -34.50
CA PRO A 171 4.36 -20.60 -34.26
C PRO A 171 4.18 -19.14 -34.70
N GLY A 172 3.67 -18.89 -35.91
CA GLY A 172 3.47 -17.52 -36.42
C GLY A 172 2.41 -16.68 -35.68
N VAL A 173 1.62 -17.28 -34.78
CA VAL A 173 0.70 -16.54 -33.91
C VAL A 173 1.46 -15.79 -32.82
N TRP A 174 2.59 -16.33 -32.34
CA TRP A 174 3.40 -15.71 -31.29
C TRP A 174 4.08 -14.44 -31.78
N ASP A 175 4.59 -14.44 -33.02
CA ASP A 175 5.20 -13.27 -33.63
C ASP A 175 4.19 -12.12 -33.81
N ILE A 176 2.96 -12.46 -34.21
CA ILE A 176 1.86 -11.49 -34.32
C ILE A 176 1.44 -10.99 -32.94
N LEU A 177 1.38 -11.87 -31.95
CA LEU A 177 1.05 -11.50 -30.58
C LEU A 177 2.05 -10.46 -30.04
N GLU A 178 3.34 -10.68 -30.24
CA GLU A 178 4.38 -9.73 -29.83
C GLU A 178 4.21 -8.38 -30.54
N GLN A 179 3.88 -8.39 -31.84
CA GLN A 179 3.61 -7.17 -32.58
C GLN A 179 2.35 -6.43 -32.11
N VAL A 180 1.29 -7.15 -31.73
CA VAL A 180 0.02 -6.56 -31.24
C VAL A 180 0.20 -5.94 -29.86
N ILE A 181 1.03 -6.56 -29.02
CA ILE A 181 1.28 -6.15 -27.64
C ILE A 181 2.22 -4.94 -27.57
N ARG A 182 3.08 -4.77 -28.57
CA ARG A 182 4.00 -3.63 -28.65
C ARG A 182 3.22 -2.32 -28.62
N GLU A 183 3.61 -1.44 -27.69
CA GLU A 183 2.97 -0.15 -27.45
C GLU A 183 1.48 -0.21 -27.05
N HIS A 184 0.98 -1.38 -26.64
CA HIS A 184 -0.38 -1.54 -26.14
C HIS A 184 -0.41 -1.72 -24.62
N PRO A 185 -0.64 -0.64 -23.83
CA PRO A 185 -0.56 -0.71 -22.38
C PRO A 185 -1.64 -1.62 -21.80
N VAL A 186 -1.36 -2.21 -20.63
CA VAL A 186 -2.31 -2.99 -19.82
C VAL A 186 -2.42 -2.38 -18.43
N MET A 187 -3.60 -2.45 -17.83
CA MET A 187 -3.82 -1.98 -16.46
C MET A 187 -3.71 -3.14 -15.47
N LEU A 188 -2.84 -3.01 -14.48
CA LEU A 188 -2.77 -3.91 -13.34
C LEU A 188 -3.54 -3.32 -12.16
N ASN A 189 -4.29 -4.16 -11.46
CA ASN A 189 -5.05 -3.78 -10.28
C ASN A 189 -4.91 -4.86 -9.18
N ARG A 190 -4.67 -4.42 -7.94
CA ARG A 190 -4.72 -5.27 -6.75
C ARG A 190 -5.92 -4.92 -5.88
N ALA A 191 -6.65 -5.96 -5.46
CA ALA A 191 -7.72 -5.82 -4.48
C ALA A 191 -7.13 -6.03 -3.06
N PRO A 192 -7.50 -5.20 -2.06
CA PRO A 192 -8.38 -4.04 -2.13
C PRO A 192 -7.69 -2.77 -2.67
N THR A 193 -8.37 -2.03 -3.56
CA THR A 193 -7.89 -0.75 -4.09
C THR A 193 -8.19 0.37 -3.10
N LEU A 194 -7.19 0.86 -2.37
CA LEU A 194 -7.36 1.90 -1.34
C LEU A 194 -7.21 3.33 -1.87
N HIS A 195 -6.43 3.51 -2.92
CA HIS A 195 -6.15 4.81 -3.55
C HIS A 195 -5.86 4.61 -5.04
N ARG A 196 -5.77 5.71 -5.81
CA ARG A 196 -5.59 5.66 -7.27
C ARG A 196 -4.38 4.83 -7.73
N LEU A 197 -3.28 4.84 -6.97
CA LEU A 197 -2.06 4.08 -7.30
C LEU A 197 -2.22 2.56 -7.21
N GLY A 198 -3.35 2.06 -6.71
CA GLY A 198 -3.68 0.64 -6.77
C GLY A 198 -4.11 0.17 -8.16
N ILE A 199 -4.22 1.09 -9.13
CA ILE A 199 -4.39 0.80 -10.55
C ILE A 199 -3.33 1.60 -11.32
N GLN A 200 -2.47 0.91 -12.06
CA GLN A 200 -1.46 1.54 -12.91
C GLN A 200 -1.38 0.83 -14.25
N ALA A 201 -0.96 1.56 -15.28
CA ALA A 201 -0.70 1.04 -16.60
C ALA A 201 0.77 0.66 -16.77
N PHE A 202 1.01 -0.43 -17.48
CA PHE A 202 2.33 -0.96 -17.81
C PHE A 202 2.36 -1.41 -19.26
N GLU A 203 3.55 -1.41 -19.85
CA GLU A 203 3.80 -2.07 -21.12
C GLU A 203 4.06 -3.57 -20.90
N PRO A 204 3.24 -4.46 -21.46
CA PRO A 204 3.39 -5.90 -21.29
C PRO A 204 4.61 -6.44 -22.05
N VAL A 205 5.44 -7.22 -21.35
CA VAL A 205 6.52 -8.04 -21.90
C VAL A 205 6.09 -9.50 -21.82
N LEU A 206 6.18 -10.24 -22.93
CA LEU A 206 5.78 -11.64 -22.96
C LEU A 206 6.75 -12.50 -22.12
N VAL A 207 6.21 -13.18 -21.11
CA VAL A 207 7.00 -14.09 -20.26
C VAL A 207 6.46 -15.52 -20.34
N GLU A 208 7.35 -16.47 -20.13
CA GLU A 208 6.99 -17.88 -19.99
C GLU A 208 6.34 -18.16 -18.64
N GLY A 209 5.55 -19.23 -18.57
CA GLY A 209 4.84 -19.63 -17.35
C GLY A 209 3.43 -19.05 -17.25
N LYS A 210 2.95 -18.89 -16.00
CA LYS A 210 1.57 -18.49 -15.70
C LYS A 210 1.46 -17.31 -14.74
N ALA A 211 2.56 -16.85 -14.16
CA ALA A 211 2.57 -15.78 -13.17
C ALA A 211 2.90 -14.43 -13.81
N ILE A 212 2.29 -13.36 -13.30
CA ILE A 212 2.58 -11.99 -13.75
C ILE A 212 3.85 -11.53 -13.06
N GLN A 213 4.82 -11.03 -13.81
CA GLN A 213 6.02 -10.42 -13.21
C GLN A 213 5.76 -8.94 -12.96
N LEU A 214 6.06 -8.49 -11.73
CA LEU A 214 5.89 -7.10 -11.33
C LEU A 214 7.25 -6.50 -10.93
N HIS A 215 7.43 -5.22 -11.28
CA HIS A 215 8.60 -4.45 -10.88
C HIS A 215 8.64 -4.25 -9.34
N PRO A 216 9.78 -4.48 -8.66
CA PRO A 216 9.85 -4.37 -7.18
C PRO A 216 9.46 -2.99 -6.62
N LEU A 217 9.83 -1.91 -7.31
CA LEU A 217 9.56 -0.54 -6.82
C LEU A 217 8.08 -0.14 -6.83
N VAL A 218 7.21 -0.83 -7.57
CA VAL A 218 5.76 -0.53 -7.57
C VAL A 218 5.00 -1.31 -6.51
N CYS A 219 5.62 -2.28 -5.85
CA CYS A 219 4.97 -3.10 -4.82
C CYS A 219 4.45 -2.27 -3.65
N THR A 220 5.17 -1.20 -3.27
CA THR A 220 4.74 -0.25 -2.23
C THR A 220 3.43 0.44 -2.60
N ALA A 221 3.30 0.86 -3.86
CA ALA A 221 2.09 1.50 -4.38
C ALA A 221 0.91 0.52 -4.43
N PHE A 222 1.12 -0.73 -4.85
CA PHE A 222 0.05 -1.74 -4.81
C PHE A 222 -0.22 -2.31 -3.41
N ASN A 223 0.64 -1.98 -2.43
CA ASN A 223 0.71 -2.60 -1.11
C ASN A 223 0.82 -4.14 -1.22
N ALA A 224 1.53 -4.63 -2.24
CA ALA A 224 1.60 -6.04 -2.64
C ALA A 224 2.89 -6.70 -2.17
N ASP A 225 2.81 -7.98 -1.84
CA ASP A 225 3.93 -8.87 -1.57
C ASP A 225 3.88 -10.11 -2.47
N PHE A 226 4.89 -10.96 -2.39
CA PHE A 226 5.05 -12.12 -3.30
C PHE A 226 4.79 -13.45 -2.59
N ASP A 227 3.86 -13.48 -1.63
CA ASP A 227 3.52 -14.66 -0.81
C ASP A 227 2.29 -15.46 -1.32
N GLY A 228 1.72 -15.05 -2.45
CA GLY A 228 0.51 -15.65 -3.04
C GLY A 228 -0.52 -14.63 -3.55
N ASP A 229 -0.23 -13.34 -3.39
CA ASP A 229 -1.03 -12.25 -3.92
C ASP A 229 -1.32 -12.38 -5.42
N GLN A 230 -2.50 -11.88 -5.80
CA GLN A 230 -3.00 -11.94 -7.16
C GLN A 230 -3.35 -10.55 -7.68
N MET A 231 -3.02 -10.29 -8.93
CA MET A 231 -3.42 -9.06 -9.62
C MET A 231 -4.34 -9.36 -10.79
N ALA A 232 -5.28 -8.45 -11.00
CA ALA A 232 -6.14 -8.45 -12.17
C ALA A 232 -5.53 -7.57 -13.27
N VAL A 233 -5.53 -8.08 -14.50
CA VAL A 233 -5.09 -7.38 -15.71
C VAL A 233 -6.33 -6.97 -16.50
N HIS A 234 -6.36 -5.75 -17.01
CA HIS A 234 -7.40 -5.25 -17.90
C HIS A 234 -6.77 -4.60 -19.14
N VAL A 235 -7.39 -4.81 -20.30
CA VAL A 235 -6.89 -4.31 -21.58
C VAL A 235 -7.75 -3.11 -22.04
N PRO A 236 -7.17 -1.90 -22.17
CA PRO A 236 -7.86 -0.76 -22.76
C PRO A 236 -8.08 -1.00 -24.26
N LEU A 237 -9.32 -0.88 -24.75
CA LEU A 237 -9.66 -1.24 -26.13
C LEU A 237 -9.70 -0.06 -27.09
N SER A 238 -10.25 1.08 -26.67
CA SER A 238 -10.33 2.27 -27.52
C SER A 238 -9.00 3.02 -27.56
N LEU A 239 -8.76 3.77 -28.63
CA LEU A 239 -7.53 4.55 -28.77
C LEU A 239 -7.41 5.61 -27.68
N GLU A 240 -8.52 6.25 -27.31
CA GLU A 240 -8.59 7.24 -26.24
C GLU A 240 -8.21 6.61 -24.90
N ALA A 241 -8.70 5.41 -24.60
CA ALA A 241 -8.38 4.70 -23.36
C ALA A 241 -6.92 4.24 -23.32
N GLN A 242 -6.36 3.82 -24.46
CA GLN A 242 -4.93 3.47 -24.56
C GLN A 242 -4.04 4.70 -24.34
N LEU A 243 -4.41 5.84 -24.94
CA LEU A 243 -3.71 7.12 -24.74
C LEU A 243 -3.84 7.62 -23.30
N GLU A 244 -5.03 7.56 -22.71
CA GLU A 244 -5.26 7.92 -21.30
C GLU A 244 -4.40 7.05 -20.37
N ALA A 245 -4.37 5.73 -20.60
CA ALA A 245 -3.54 4.82 -19.83
C ALA A 245 -2.05 5.18 -19.94
N ARG A 246 -1.58 5.57 -21.13
CA ARG A 246 -0.18 5.95 -21.39
C ARG A 246 0.20 7.31 -20.80
N VAL A 247 -0.69 8.31 -20.92
CA VAL A 247 -0.41 9.69 -20.52
C VAL A 247 -0.67 9.92 -19.03
N LEU A 248 -1.67 9.27 -18.42
CA LEU A 248 -2.05 9.53 -17.04
C LEU A 248 -1.73 8.36 -16.10
N MET A 249 -1.96 7.12 -16.53
CA MET A 249 -1.91 5.96 -15.63
C MET A 249 -0.59 5.20 -15.64
N MET A 250 0.32 5.51 -16.55
CA MET A 250 1.61 4.84 -16.65
C MET A 250 2.37 4.92 -15.32
N SER A 251 2.99 3.82 -14.89
CA SER A 251 3.71 3.77 -13.61
C SER A 251 4.78 4.85 -13.48
N THR A 252 5.42 5.24 -14.59
CA THR A 252 6.44 6.30 -14.62
C THR A 252 5.90 7.67 -14.25
N ASN A 253 4.62 7.95 -14.43
CA ASN A 253 3.99 9.24 -14.10
C ASN A 253 3.63 9.34 -12.62
N ASN A 254 3.55 8.20 -11.95
CA ASN A 254 3.05 8.06 -10.60
C ASN A 254 4.22 7.88 -9.60
N ILE A 255 5.17 8.82 -9.62
CA ILE A 255 6.38 8.81 -8.76
C ILE A 255 6.08 9.31 -7.36
N LEU A 256 5.23 10.34 -7.25
CA LEU A 256 4.87 10.96 -5.98
C LEU A 256 3.52 10.46 -5.45
N SER A 257 3.42 10.38 -4.13
CA SER A 257 2.17 10.12 -3.45
C SER A 257 1.23 11.33 -3.58
N PRO A 258 -0.02 11.12 -4.03
CA PRO A 258 -0.99 12.21 -4.17
C PRO A 258 -1.38 12.86 -2.83
N ALA A 259 -1.14 12.16 -1.71
CA ALA A 259 -1.56 12.61 -0.39
C ALA A 259 -0.59 13.61 0.27
N ASN A 260 0.71 13.51 -0.03
CA ASN A 260 1.75 14.26 0.68
C ASN A 260 2.92 14.71 -0.21
N GLY A 261 2.89 14.43 -1.51
CA GLY A 261 3.95 14.86 -2.44
C GLY A 261 5.29 14.15 -2.28
N LYS A 262 5.43 13.17 -1.37
CA LYS A 262 6.69 12.42 -1.18
C LYS A 262 6.81 11.29 -2.21
N PRO A 263 8.03 10.90 -2.64
CA PRO A 263 8.23 9.78 -3.55
C PRO A 263 7.67 8.47 -2.98
N ILE A 264 6.97 7.69 -3.82
CA ILE A 264 6.45 6.35 -3.44
C ILE A 264 7.30 5.20 -3.99
N ILE A 265 8.06 5.46 -5.05
CA ILE A 265 8.98 4.49 -5.69
C ILE A 265 10.29 4.30 -4.92
N VAL A 266 10.28 4.60 -3.62
CA VAL A 266 11.46 4.44 -2.76
C VAL A 266 11.81 2.96 -2.67
N PRO A 267 13.08 2.57 -2.91
CA PRO A 267 13.54 1.21 -2.70
C PRO A 267 13.17 0.69 -1.30
N SER A 268 12.96 -0.62 -1.20
CA SER A 268 12.57 -1.25 0.06
C SER A 268 13.45 -2.44 0.39
N GLN A 269 13.53 -2.78 1.68
CA GLN A 269 14.17 -3.98 2.20
C GLN A 269 15.60 -4.15 1.66
N ASP A 270 15.87 -5.24 0.95
CA ASP A 270 17.19 -5.70 0.54
C ASP A 270 17.95 -4.67 -0.31
N ILE A 271 17.23 -3.89 -1.13
CA ILE A 271 17.85 -2.83 -1.94
C ILE A 271 18.47 -1.78 -1.01
N ILE A 272 17.74 -1.35 0.04
CA ILE A 272 18.27 -0.40 1.02
C ILE A 272 19.45 -1.01 1.77
N LEU A 273 19.38 -2.30 2.13
CA LEU A 273 20.46 -2.97 2.84
C LEU A 273 21.75 -3.01 2.01
N GLY A 274 21.65 -3.31 0.71
CA GLY A 274 22.78 -3.29 -0.22
C GLY A 274 23.37 -1.89 -0.40
N LEU A 275 22.53 -0.87 -0.55
CA LEU A 275 22.97 0.54 -0.64
C LEU A 275 23.61 1.03 0.66
N TYR A 276 23.03 0.65 1.80
CA TYR A 276 23.56 0.95 3.11
C TYR A 276 24.96 0.37 3.24
N TYR A 277 25.13 -0.94 3.00
CA TYR A 277 26.42 -1.62 3.02
C TYR A 277 27.43 -0.95 2.09
N LEU A 278 27.03 -0.64 0.85
CA LEU A 278 27.88 0.05 -0.12
C LEU A 278 28.38 1.41 0.38
N SER A 279 27.55 2.16 1.11
CA SER A 279 27.86 3.52 1.59
C SER A 279 28.63 3.57 2.93
N MET A 280 28.89 2.42 3.56
CA MET A 280 29.60 2.35 4.83
C MET A 280 31.08 2.69 4.68
N GLU A 281 31.63 3.30 5.73
CA GLU A 281 33.05 3.60 5.89
C GLU A 281 33.62 2.80 7.05
N ARG A 282 34.89 2.37 6.93
CA ARG A 282 35.62 1.65 7.97
C ARG A 282 37.04 2.17 8.08
N GLU A 283 37.59 2.12 9.28
CA GLU A 283 38.99 2.45 9.55
C GLU A 283 39.90 1.23 9.34
N SER A 284 41.15 1.47 8.94
CA SER A 284 42.18 0.43 8.76
C SER A 284 41.86 -0.59 7.66
N GLU A 285 41.17 -0.16 6.61
CA GLU A 285 40.87 -0.98 5.43
C GLU A 285 41.99 -0.90 4.38
N LYS A 286 42.07 -1.92 3.52
CA LYS A 286 43.06 -1.97 2.44
C LYS A 286 42.83 -0.80 1.46
N GLY A 287 43.87 0.03 1.27
CA GLY A 287 43.82 1.18 0.37
C GLY A 287 43.36 2.49 1.04
N GLU A 288 43.30 2.54 2.37
CA GLU A 288 43.04 3.77 3.12
C GLU A 288 44.04 4.89 2.78
N GLY A 289 43.53 6.09 2.53
CA GLY A 289 44.31 7.28 2.20
C GLY A 289 44.79 7.37 0.75
N MET A 290 44.49 6.39 -0.10
CA MET A 290 44.81 6.46 -1.53
C MET A 290 44.01 7.59 -2.20
N ALA A 291 44.65 8.23 -3.19
CA ALA A 291 44.04 9.29 -3.97
C ALA A 291 43.83 8.81 -5.42
N PHE A 292 42.64 9.07 -5.95
CA PHE A 292 42.21 8.67 -7.29
C PHE A 292 41.85 9.89 -8.13
N ALA A 293 42.19 9.83 -9.41
CA ALA A 293 41.97 10.89 -10.37
C ALA A 293 40.54 10.91 -10.93
N ASP A 294 39.86 9.76 -10.99
CA ASP A 294 38.49 9.63 -11.48
C ASP A 294 37.78 8.40 -10.88
N ILE A 295 36.44 8.36 -10.96
CA ILE A 295 35.59 7.25 -10.50
C ILE A 295 35.96 5.94 -11.22
N GLN A 296 36.32 6.00 -12.51
CA GLN A 296 36.74 4.82 -13.27
C GLN A 296 38.01 4.17 -12.71
N GLU A 297 38.94 4.98 -12.19
CA GLU A 297 40.17 4.46 -11.56
C GLU A 297 39.86 3.75 -10.25
N ILE A 298 38.89 4.26 -9.48
CA ILE A 298 38.39 3.62 -8.26
C ILE A 298 37.75 2.27 -8.57
N LEU A 299 36.91 2.21 -9.62
CA LEU A 299 36.27 0.96 -10.05
C LEU A 299 37.31 -0.08 -10.50
N LEU A 300 38.32 0.34 -11.27
CA LEU A 300 39.42 -0.53 -11.68
C LEU A 300 40.23 -1.04 -10.48
N ALA A 301 40.48 -0.17 -9.49
CA ALA A 301 41.20 -0.53 -8.27
C ALA A 301 40.40 -1.51 -7.39
N LEU A 302 39.07 -1.37 -7.35
CA LEU A 302 38.15 -2.31 -6.72
C LEU A 302 38.17 -3.67 -7.42
N ASP A 303 38.06 -3.69 -8.75
CA ASP A 303 38.04 -4.93 -9.55
C ASP A 303 39.37 -5.70 -9.44
N ASN A 304 40.49 -4.99 -9.35
CA ASN A 304 41.81 -5.56 -9.10
C ASN A 304 42.04 -5.96 -7.62
N GLY A 305 41.08 -5.71 -6.73
CA GLY A 305 41.19 -5.99 -5.29
C GLY A 305 42.28 -5.18 -4.59
N SER A 306 42.68 -4.04 -5.15
CA SER A 306 43.73 -3.15 -4.60
C SER A 306 43.20 -2.29 -3.46
N VAL A 307 41.91 -1.95 -3.49
CA VAL A 307 41.19 -1.19 -2.46
C VAL A 307 39.94 -1.92 -1.99
N SER A 308 39.59 -1.78 -0.71
CA SER A 308 38.35 -2.30 -0.12
C SER A 308 37.17 -1.35 -0.31
N LEU A 309 35.95 -1.87 -0.41
CA LEU A 309 34.72 -1.08 -0.65
C LEU A 309 34.50 0.05 0.35
N HIS A 310 34.91 -0.19 1.61
CA HIS A 310 34.68 0.69 2.76
C HIS A 310 35.90 1.56 3.13
N ALA A 311 37.00 1.48 2.36
CA ALA A 311 38.21 2.24 2.65
C ALA A 311 37.97 3.75 2.45
N LYS A 312 38.54 4.56 3.34
CA LYS A 312 38.53 6.03 3.19
C LYS A 312 39.54 6.42 2.11
N VAL A 313 39.07 7.00 1.00
CA VAL A 313 39.88 7.39 -0.16
C VAL A 313 39.62 8.84 -0.53
N LYS A 314 40.57 9.46 -1.21
CA LYS A 314 40.40 10.81 -1.78
C LYS A 314 40.07 10.66 -3.26
N ALA A 315 38.87 11.08 -3.65
CA ALA A 315 38.45 11.05 -5.04
C ALA A 315 38.37 12.47 -5.59
N ARG A 316 38.92 12.69 -6.78
CA ARG A 316 38.62 13.89 -7.55
C ARG A 316 37.25 13.69 -8.21
N VAL A 317 36.31 14.56 -7.88
CA VAL A 317 34.94 14.52 -8.41
C VAL A 317 34.70 15.82 -9.17
N SER A 318 34.16 15.71 -10.39
CA SER A 318 33.62 16.86 -11.12
C SER A 318 32.26 17.21 -10.52
N THR A 319 32.22 18.26 -9.70
CA THR A 319 31.00 18.85 -9.16
C THR A 319 30.62 20.10 -9.96
N PHE A 320 29.42 20.65 -9.75
CA PHE A 320 29.05 21.94 -10.30
C PHE A 320 29.07 23.00 -9.19
N ASP A 321 29.54 24.20 -9.51
CA ASP A 321 29.43 25.38 -8.62
C ASP A 321 28.01 25.95 -8.62
N GLU A 322 27.71 26.87 -7.69
CA GLU A 322 26.43 27.61 -7.61
C GLU A 322 26.06 28.34 -8.92
N ALA A 323 27.05 28.63 -9.76
CA ALA A 323 26.86 29.23 -11.09
C ALA A 323 26.67 28.19 -12.23
N GLY A 324 26.59 26.90 -11.91
CA GLY A 324 26.40 25.80 -12.85
C GLY A 324 27.64 25.43 -13.68
N GLN A 325 28.83 25.91 -13.30
CA GLN A 325 30.07 25.56 -13.99
C GLN A 325 30.69 24.28 -13.39
N PRO A 326 31.25 23.38 -14.22
CA PRO A 326 31.90 22.17 -13.74
C PRO A 326 33.22 22.52 -13.04
N VAL A 327 33.28 22.29 -11.73
CA VAL A 327 34.47 22.45 -10.90
C VAL A 327 34.90 21.11 -10.36
N THR A 328 36.19 20.81 -10.51
CA THR A 328 36.79 19.61 -9.95
C THR A 328 37.21 19.88 -8.51
N SER A 329 36.61 19.17 -7.57
CA SER A 329 36.97 19.21 -6.16
C SER A 329 37.52 17.84 -5.71
N VAL A 330 38.43 17.85 -4.74
CA VAL A 330 38.92 16.62 -4.11
C VAL A 330 38.12 16.43 -2.83
N MET A 331 37.37 15.35 -2.75
CA MET A 331 36.52 15.03 -1.60
C MET A 331 36.97 13.72 -0.95
N ASP A 332 36.86 13.67 0.38
CA ASP A 332 37.02 12.43 1.14
C ASP A 332 35.76 11.59 0.94
N THR A 333 35.93 10.35 0.47
CA THR A 333 34.81 9.44 0.18
C THR A 333 35.21 7.98 0.34
N THR A 334 34.30 7.06 0.00
CA THR A 334 34.58 5.63 -0.09
C THR A 334 34.37 5.15 -1.53
N PRO A 335 35.06 4.09 -1.97
CA PRO A 335 34.84 3.51 -3.29
C PRO A 335 33.38 3.13 -3.56
N GLY A 336 32.67 2.68 -2.52
CA GLY A 336 31.24 2.39 -2.64
C GLY A 336 30.36 3.62 -2.86
N ARG A 337 30.63 4.74 -2.19
CA ARG A 337 29.94 6.03 -2.44
C ARG A 337 30.28 6.61 -3.81
N ALA A 338 31.52 6.44 -4.27
CA ALA A 338 31.91 6.82 -5.64
C ALA A 338 31.13 6.04 -6.70
N ARG A 339 30.90 4.73 -6.47
CA ARG A 339 30.05 3.91 -7.35
C ARG A 339 28.58 4.34 -7.36
N LEU A 340 28.07 4.88 -6.24
CA LEU A 340 26.74 5.49 -6.19
C LEU A 340 26.67 6.80 -6.96
N ALA A 341 27.73 7.60 -6.90
CA ALA A 341 27.78 8.88 -7.60
C ALA A 341 27.77 8.75 -9.12
N ASP A 342 28.33 7.67 -9.67
CA ASP A 342 28.26 7.36 -11.12
C ASP A 342 26.80 7.21 -11.62
N LEU A 343 25.86 6.89 -10.71
CA LEU A 343 24.45 6.80 -11.05
C LEU A 343 23.73 8.15 -11.09
N LEU A 344 24.29 9.19 -10.48
CA LEU A 344 23.62 10.49 -10.36
C LEU A 344 23.45 11.12 -11.75
N PRO A 345 22.31 11.80 -11.99
CA PRO A 345 22.13 12.56 -13.21
C PRO A 345 23.08 13.75 -13.25
N ASN A 346 23.61 14.06 -14.43
CA ASN A 346 24.45 15.23 -14.66
C ASN A 346 23.59 16.51 -14.59
N ASN A 347 23.47 17.10 -13.40
CA ASN A 347 22.72 18.32 -13.17
C ASN A 347 23.47 19.23 -12.18
N PRO A 348 23.55 20.55 -12.44
CA PRO A 348 24.16 21.52 -11.55
C PRO A 348 23.78 21.43 -10.08
N ASN A 349 22.51 21.15 -9.79
CA ASN A 349 22.01 21.14 -8.42
C ASN A 349 22.32 19.81 -7.70
N VAL A 350 22.53 18.72 -8.44
CA VAL A 350 22.77 17.39 -7.86
C VAL A 350 24.27 17.24 -7.57
N THR A 351 24.67 17.59 -6.36
CA THR A 351 26.07 17.50 -5.92
C THR A 351 26.40 16.14 -5.30
N PHE A 352 27.68 15.77 -5.36
CA PHE A 352 28.22 14.55 -4.75
C PHE A 352 27.93 14.44 -3.25
N SER A 353 27.78 15.57 -2.56
CA SER A 353 27.46 15.62 -1.13
C SER A 353 26.13 14.94 -0.78
N LEU A 354 25.20 14.80 -1.74
CA LEU A 354 23.94 14.11 -1.53
C LEU A 354 24.12 12.61 -1.29
N VAL A 355 25.11 11.99 -1.92
CA VAL A 355 25.41 10.55 -1.79
C VAL A 355 26.62 10.28 -0.90
N ASN A 356 27.39 11.31 -0.54
CA ASN A 356 28.57 11.17 0.32
C ASN A 356 28.23 11.06 1.82
N LYS A 357 27.23 10.24 2.15
CA LYS A 357 26.74 9.98 3.49
C LYS A 357 26.25 8.54 3.60
N LEU A 358 26.02 8.08 4.81
CA LEU A 358 25.49 6.74 5.05
C LEU A 358 24.04 6.66 4.53
N MET A 359 23.82 5.84 3.51
CA MET A 359 22.55 5.75 2.79
C MET A 359 21.53 4.90 3.56
N THR A 360 20.83 5.54 4.50
CA THR A 360 19.65 4.95 5.15
C THR A 360 18.41 5.09 4.26
N LYS A 361 17.32 4.37 4.60
CA LYS A 361 16.03 4.50 3.90
C LYS A 361 15.55 5.96 3.74
N LYS A 362 15.74 6.77 4.79
CA LYS A 362 15.35 8.18 4.79
C LYS A 362 16.19 8.98 3.81
N GLU A 363 17.50 8.79 3.83
CA GLU A 363 18.42 9.49 2.93
C GLU A 363 18.18 9.10 1.47
N VAL A 364 17.95 7.82 1.17
CA VAL A 364 17.58 7.38 -0.19
C VAL A 364 16.30 8.07 -0.66
N SER A 365 15.29 8.18 0.21
CA SER A 365 14.05 8.90 -0.12
C SER A 365 14.31 10.39 -0.41
N ASN A 366 15.17 11.04 0.37
CA ASN A 366 15.53 12.44 0.20
C ASN A 366 16.30 12.67 -1.11
N VAL A 367 17.21 11.76 -1.47
CA VAL A 367 17.96 11.84 -2.74
C VAL A 367 17.01 11.71 -3.93
N ILE A 368 16.05 10.78 -3.89
CA ILE A 368 15.05 10.62 -4.96
C ILE A 368 14.17 11.87 -5.09
N ASP A 369 13.74 12.43 -3.96
CA ASP A 369 12.94 13.66 -3.91
C ASP A 369 13.70 14.85 -4.53
N TYR A 370 14.97 15.03 -4.14
CA TYR A 370 15.83 16.09 -4.66
C TYR A 370 16.07 15.95 -6.17
N ILE A 371 16.35 14.73 -6.65
CA ILE A 371 16.52 14.45 -8.08
C ILE A 371 15.21 14.75 -8.85
N TYR A 372 14.06 14.37 -8.29
CA TYR A 372 12.77 14.64 -8.93
C TYR A 372 12.50 16.14 -9.08
N ARG A 373 12.81 16.95 -8.07
CA ARG A 373 12.60 18.39 -8.09
C ARG A 373 13.50 19.10 -9.11
N HIS A 374 14.77 18.72 -9.19
CA HIS A 374 15.75 19.44 -10.03
C HIS A 374 15.99 18.85 -11.42
N CYS A 375 15.81 17.54 -11.61
CA CYS A 375 16.04 16.85 -12.90
C CYS A 375 14.73 16.42 -13.59
N GLY A 376 13.61 16.46 -12.88
CA GLY A 376 12.32 16.04 -13.40
C GLY A 376 12.14 14.53 -13.49
N GLN A 377 10.98 14.13 -14.00
CA GLN A 377 10.45 12.78 -13.89
C GLN A 377 11.30 11.69 -14.58
N LYS A 378 11.77 11.94 -15.81
CA LYS A 378 12.46 10.94 -16.63
C LYS A 378 13.76 10.47 -15.98
N ASP A 379 14.56 11.43 -15.51
CA ASP A 379 15.86 11.14 -14.91
C ASP A 379 15.70 10.44 -13.57
N THR A 380 14.65 10.78 -12.79
CA THR A 380 14.31 10.06 -11.56
C THR A 380 14.01 8.58 -11.83
N VAL A 381 13.22 8.26 -12.86
CA VAL A 381 12.90 6.86 -13.20
C VAL A 381 14.16 6.08 -13.57
N ILE A 382 15.01 6.67 -14.42
CA ILE A 382 16.26 6.03 -14.85
C ILE A 382 17.19 5.82 -13.65
N PHE A 383 17.29 6.82 -12.77
CA PHE A 383 18.05 6.74 -11.53
C PHE A 383 17.53 5.61 -10.63
N CYS A 384 16.21 5.54 -10.38
CA CYS A 384 15.61 4.51 -9.55
C CYS A 384 15.82 3.09 -10.09
N ASP A 385 15.69 2.87 -11.40
CA ASP A 385 15.94 1.56 -12.02
C ASP A 385 17.41 1.13 -11.86
N ARG A 386 18.36 2.05 -12.10
CA ARG A 386 19.80 1.78 -11.90
C ARG A 386 20.15 1.55 -10.44
N LEU A 387 19.58 2.35 -9.54
CA LEU A 387 19.78 2.25 -8.10
C LEU A 387 19.27 0.90 -7.57
N MET A 388 18.13 0.43 -8.07
CA MET A 388 17.60 -0.90 -7.77
C MET A 388 18.57 -2.00 -8.21
N GLY A 389 19.05 -1.94 -9.45
CA GLY A 389 20.01 -2.92 -9.98
C GLY A 389 21.29 -2.97 -9.16
N LEU A 390 21.86 -1.81 -8.82
CA LEU A 390 23.05 -1.71 -7.98
C LEU A 390 22.80 -2.26 -6.56
N GLY A 391 21.69 -1.87 -5.93
CA GLY A 391 21.35 -2.32 -4.59
C GLY A 391 21.16 -3.83 -4.50
N PHE A 392 20.49 -4.47 -5.46
CA PHE A 392 20.38 -5.93 -5.51
C PHE A 392 21.72 -6.62 -5.72
N ALA A 393 22.55 -6.12 -6.64
CA ALA A 393 23.88 -6.68 -6.89
C ALA A 393 24.76 -6.61 -5.64
N GLN A 394 24.77 -5.48 -4.95
CA GLN A 394 25.54 -5.29 -3.72
C GLN A 394 25.01 -6.10 -2.54
N ALA A 395 23.68 -6.18 -2.38
CA ALA A 395 23.07 -7.04 -1.37
C ALA A 395 23.50 -8.50 -1.55
N CYS A 396 23.50 -9.00 -2.79
CA CYS A 396 23.95 -10.36 -3.09
C CYS A 396 25.45 -10.56 -2.83
N GLN A 397 26.31 -9.63 -3.30
CA GLN A 397 27.76 -9.71 -3.13
C GLN A 397 28.19 -9.61 -1.66
N SER A 398 27.48 -8.81 -0.86
CA SER A 398 27.78 -8.64 0.57
C SER A 398 27.57 -9.92 1.40
N GLY A 399 26.76 -10.87 0.92
CA GLY A 399 26.51 -12.14 1.61
C GLY A 399 25.94 -11.98 3.02
N ILE A 400 25.22 -10.87 3.29
CA ILE A 400 24.66 -10.60 4.62
C ILE A 400 23.68 -11.71 5.00
N SER A 401 23.97 -12.37 6.12
CA SER A 401 23.17 -13.46 6.66
C SER A 401 22.74 -13.14 8.10
N PHE A 402 21.74 -13.85 8.58
CA PHE A 402 21.20 -13.72 9.93
C PHE A 402 21.43 -15.01 10.70
N GLY A 403 22.34 -14.99 11.67
CA GLY A 403 22.62 -16.10 12.57
C GLY A 403 22.02 -15.88 13.97
N ILE A 404 21.80 -16.98 14.70
CA ILE A 404 21.41 -16.91 16.12
C ILE A 404 22.51 -16.29 17.00
N ALA A 405 23.77 -16.40 16.58
CA ALA A 405 24.92 -15.80 17.26
C ALA A 405 24.94 -14.27 17.16
N ASP A 406 24.36 -13.71 16.08
CA ASP A 406 24.28 -12.26 15.86
C ASP A 406 23.33 -11.60 16.86
N LEU A 407 22.40 -12.35 17.44
CA LEU A 407 21.56 -11.89 18.55
C LEU A 407 22.35 -11.90 19.86
N THR A 408 23.12 -10.85 20.14
CA THR A 408 23.86 -10.76 21.41
C THR A 408 22.96 -10.31 22.56
N THR A 409 22.73 -11.21 23.52
CA THR A 409 22.04 -10.94 24.79
C THR A 409 22.99 -10.19 25.72
N PRO A 410 22.62 -9.02 26.28
CA PRO A 410 23.50 -8.28 27.17
C PRO A 410 23.68 -9.01 28.51
N GLU A 411 24.93 -9.14 28.98
CA GLU A 411 25.25 -9.80 30.26
C GLU A 411 24.63 -9.07 31.47
N LEU A 412 24.48 -7.75 31.37
CA LEU A 412 23.84 -6.91 32.38
C LEU A 412 22.35 -7.20 32.57
N LYS A 413 21.71 -7.91 31.63
CA LYS A 413 20.28 -8.28 31.72
C LYS A 413 19.95 -8.96 33.05
N ALA A 414 20.76 -9.95 33.46
CA ALA A 414 20.51 -10.69 34.69
C ALA A 414 20.52 -9.79 35.93
N LYS A 415 21.40 -8.76 35.93
CA LYS A 415 21.46 -7.77 37.01
C LYS A 415 20.21 -6.90 37.03
N PHE A 416 19.84 -6.31 35.90
CA PHE A 416 18.64 -5.44 35.83
C PHE A 416 17.35 -6.17 36.19
N VAL A 417 17.23 -7.45 35.82
CA VAL A 417 16.07 -8.28 36.20
C VAL A 417 16.08 -8.55 37.71
N SER A 418 17.23 -8.89 38.30
CA SER A 418 17.37 -9.10 39.74
C SER A 418 17.07 -7.84 40.55
N ASP A 419 17.55 -6.67 40.08
CA ASP A 419 17.31 -5.38 40.73
C ASP A 419 15.81 -5.02 40.70
N ALA A 420 15.15 -5.27 39.56
CA ALA A 420 13.71 -5.07 39.41
C ALA A 420 12.91 -6.02 40.32
N GLU A 421 13.28 -7.29 40.43
CA GLU A 421 12.66 -8.26 41.34
C GLU A 421 12.75 -7.81 42.80
N THR A 422 13.94 -7.35 43.22
CA THR A 422 14.17 -6.85 44.58
C THR A 422 13.27 -5.65 44.90
N GLN A 423 13.11 -4.72 43.95
CA GLN A 423 12.20 -3.57 44.12
C GLN A 423 10.73 -3.99 44.20
N VAL A 424 10.32 -4.98 43.41
CA VAL A 424 8.95 -5.50 43.43
C VAL A 424 8.65 -6.20 44.75
N GLU A 425 9.59 -6.97 45.30
CA GLU A 425 9.48 -7.58 46.63
C GLU A 425 9.38 -6.51 47.74
N GLU A 426 10.12 -5.42 47.63
CA GLU A 426 10.02 -4.29 48.56
C GLU A 426 8.62 -3.65 48.53
N PHE A 427 8.06 -3.42 47.34
CA PHE A 427 6.68 -2.91 47.22
C PHE A 427 5.63 -3.90 47.72
N GLU A 428 5.87 -5.20 47.54
CA GLU A 428 5.00 -6.22 48.09
C GLU A 428 5.01 -6.23 49.62
N ARG A 429 6.20 -6.04 50.24
CA ARG A 429 6.32 -5.86 51.69
C ARG A 429 5.63 -4.59 52.17
N GLN A 430 5.85 -3.46 51.51
CA GLN A 430 5.18 -2.18 51.83
C GLN A 430 3.65 -2.30 51.74
N TYR A 431 3.13 -3.09 50.81
CA TYR A 431 1.70 -3.38 50.70
C TYR A 431 1.19 -4.23 51.87
N LEU A 432 1.92 -5.28 52.24
CA LEU A 432 1.59 -6.14 53.40
C LEU A 432 1.61 -5.38 54.72
N ASP A 433 2.54 -4.44 54.87
CA ASP A 433 2.67 -3.56 56.03
C ASP A 433 1.63 -2.41 56.04
N GLY A 434 0.86 -2.26 54.95
CA GLY A 434 -0.22 -1.27 54.83
C GLY A 434 0.23 0.15 54.46
N PHE A 435 1.48 0.34 54.02
CA PHE A 435 2.01 1.66 53.62
C PHE A 435 1.52 2.13 52.25
N ILE A 436 1.15 1.22 51.35
CA ILE A 436 0.68 1.54 50.00
C ILE A 436 -0.62 0.82 49.68
N THR A 437 -1.42 1.40 48.78
CA THR A 437 -2.65 0.78 48.28
C THR A 437 -2.37 -0.22 47.15
N GLN A 438 -3.33 -1.10 46.84
CA GLN A 438 -3.19 -2.08 45.76
C GLN A 438 -3.00 -1.42 44.38
N GLY A 439 -3.70 -0.30 44.13
CA GLY A 439 -3.55 0.46 42.87
C GLY A 439 -2.18 1.12 42.74
N GLU A 440 -1.62 1.64 43.83
CA GLU A 440 -0.27 2.20 43.84
C GLU A 440 0.80 1.11 43.66
N LYS A 441 0.63 -0.06 44.29
CA LYS A 441 1.48 -1.23 44.05
C LYS A 441 1.48 -1.57 42.56
N TYR A 442 0.31 -1.71 41.95
CA TYR A 442 0.16 -2.03 40.54
C TYR A 442 0.93 -1.04 39.64
N ASN A 443 0.70 0.26 39.81
CA ASN A 443 1.34 1.29 39.00
C ASN A 443 2.87 1.30 39.19
N LYS A 444 3.36 1.14 40.42
CA LYS A 444 4.79 1.08 40.72
C LYS A 444 5.47 -0.15 40.11
N VAL A 445 4.83 -1.32 40.19
CA VAL A 445 5.35 -2.57 39.60
C VAL A 445 5.42 -2.47 38.08
N VAL A 446 4.37 -1.94 37.43
CA VAL A 446 4.34 -1.70 35.98
C VAL A 446 5.46 -0.76 35.56
N ASP A 447 5.68 0.33 36.30
CA ASP A 447 6.70 1.32 35.99
C ASP A 447 8.12 0.74 36.12
N VAL A 448 8.42 0.01 37.21
CA VAL A 448 9.73 -0.66 37.38
C VAL A 448 10.02 -1.63 36.24
N TRP A 449 9.05 -2.46 35.86
CA TRP A 449 9.25 -3.41 34.76
C TRP A 449 9.36 -2.73 33.40
N SER A 450 8.66 -1.62 33.18
CA SER A 450 8.82 -0.82 31.95
C SER A 450 10.23 -0.26 31.86
N ARG A 451 10.73 0.38 32.93
CA ARG A 451 12.09 0.94 32.98
C ARG A 451 13.16 -0.13 32.82
N CYS A 452 13.04 -1.26 33.51
CA CYS A 452 13.95 -2.40 33.38
C CYS A 452 13.99 -2.88 31.91
N SER A 453 12.82 -3.00 31.28
CA SER A 453 12.73 -3.42 29.89
C SER A 453 13.42 -2.45 28.92
N ASP A 454 13.34 -1.15 29.16
CA ASP A 454 13.99 -0.13 28.33
C ASP A 454 15.50 -0.08 28.58
N GLN A 455 15.96 -0.20 29.82
CA GLN A 455 17.39 -0.32 30.15
C GLN A 455 18.05 -1.53 29.48
N VAL A 456 17.38 -2.69 29.51
CA VAL A 456 17.86 -3.90 28.81
C VAL A 456 17.94 -3.66 27.30
N ALA A 457 16.97 -2.93 26.73
CA ALA A 457 16.95 -2.62 25.31
C ALA A 457 18.11 -1.68 24.90
N ASP A 458 18.35 -0.63 25.69
CA ASP A 458 19.41 0.33 25.42
C ASP A 458 20.79 -0.31 25.52
N GLU A 459 21.05 -1.13 26.55
CA GLU A 459 22.33 -1.84 26.69
C GLU A 459 22.53 -2.89 25.59
N MET A 460 21.45 -3.56 25.17
CA MET A 460 21.49 -4.46 24.01
C MET A 460 21.86 -3.68 22.74
N MET A 461 21.23 -2.53 22.48
CA MET A 461 21.51 -1.73 21.29
C MET A 461 22.94 -1.19 21.31
N LYS A 462 23.46 -0.76 22.46
CA LYS A 462 24.88 -0.38 22.61
C LYS A 462 25.81 -1.56 22.32
N GLY A 463 25.49 -2.74 22.87
CA GLY A 463 26.28 -3.95 22.65
C GLY A 463 26.37 -4.38 21.19
N ILE A 464 25.25 -4.35 20.46
CA ILE A 464 25.18 -4.73 19.04
C ILE A 464 25.78 -3.65 18.11
N SER A 465 25.70 -2.37 18.49
CA SER A 465 26.23 -1.26 17.70
C SER A 465 27.73 -0.99 17.87
N THR A 466 28.37 -1.54 18.93
CA THR A 466 29.79 -1.30 19.18
C THR A 466 30.65 -2.01 18.13
N GLU A 467 31.36 -1.23 17.31
CA GLU A 467 32.30 -1.75 16.33
C GLU A 467 33.58 -2.25 17.01
N LYS A 468 33.86 -3.56 16.91
CA LYS A 468 35.15 -4.12 17.33
C LYS A 468 36.12 -4.05 16.14
N ARG A 469 37.33 -3.53 16.39
CA ARG A 469 38.39 -3.42 15.37
C ARG A 469 38.67 -4.81 14.75
N GLY A 470 38.47 -4.92 13.44
CA GLY A 470 38.71 -6.15 12.67
C GLY A 470 37.52 -7.11 12.57
N GLU A 471 36.40 -6.86 13.25
CA GLU A 471 35.17 -7.66 13.12
C GLU A 471 34.17 -6.97 12.18
N SER A 472 33.42 -7.78 11.43
CA SER A 472 32.30 -7.29 10.63
C SER A 472 31.19 -6.75 11.52
N ILE A 473 30.60 -5.63 11.13
CA ILE A 473 29.43 -5.07 11.80
C ILE A 473 28.30 -6.10 11.81
N ASN A 474 27.58 -6.14 12.93
CA ASN A 474 26.51 -7.09 13.14
C ASN A 474 25.38 -6.91 12.10
N SER A 475 24.97 -8.01 11.47
CA SER A 475 23.93 -8.07 10.44
C SER A 475 22.58 -7.54 10.94
N VAL A 476 22.21 -7.86 12.18
CA VAL A 476 20.94 -7.44 12.82
C VAL A 476 20.90 -5.94 13.03
N TRP A 477 22.04 -5.37 13.45
CA TRP A 477 22.18 -3.92 13.58
C TRP A 477 22.06 -3.24 12.22
N MET A 478 22.75 -3.75 11.20
CA MET A 478 22.67 -3.19 9.85
C MET A 478 21.23 -3.19 9.33
N MET A 479 20.47 -4.27 9.52
CA MET A 479 19.08 -4.37 9.07
C MET A 479 18.16 -3.33 9.74
N ALA A 480 18.31 -3.11 11.06
CA ALA A 480 17.50 -2.14 11.78
C ALA A 480 17.95 -0.69 11.59
N HIS A 481 19.26 -0.42 11.62
CA HIS A 481 19.80 0.94 11.47
C HIS A 481 19.61 1.48 10.04
N SER A 482 19.77 0.63 9.02
CA SER A 482 19.49 1.02 7.63
C SER A 482 18.01 1.37 7.40
N GLY A 483 17.10 0.90 8.27
CA GLY A 483 15.65 0.99 8.07
C GLY A 483 15.13 0.08 6.97
N ALA A 484 15.93 -0.89 6.51
CA ALA A 484 15.54 -1.88 5.50
C ALA A 484 14.42 -2.78 6.02
N ARG A 485 14.64 -3.42 7.19
CA ARG A 485 13.67 -4.28 7.85
C ARG A 485 14.04 -4.45 9.32
N GLY A 486 13.04 -4.39 10.20
CA GLY A 486 13.26 -4.52 11.63
C GLY A 486 13.18 -3.17 12.35
N SER A 487 12.66 -3.19 13.56
CA SER A 487 12.66 -2.05 14.49
C SER A 487 13.44 -2.41 15.75
N ALA A 488 13.93 -1.41 16.48
CA ALA A 488 14.58 -1.60 17.77
C ALA A 488 13.70 -2.42 18.74
N ALA A 489 12.38 -2.20 18.72
CA ALA A 489 11.41 -2.95 19.51
C ALA A 489 11.34 -4.45 19.14
N GLN A 490 11.51 -4.81 17.87
CA GLN A 490 11.55 -6.21 17.44
C GLN A 490 12.86 -6.88 17.86
N ILE A 491 13.99 -6.18 17.75
CA ILE A 491 15.28 -6.69 18.22
C ILE A 491 15.23 -6.89 19.75
N LYS A 492 14.64 -5.94 20.49
CA LYS A 492 14.40 -6.03 21.94
C LYS A 492 13.68 -7.32 22.32
N GLN A 493 12.66 -7.73 21.55
CA GLN A 493 11.94 -8.98 21.79
C GLN A 493 12.76 -10.25 21.45
N LEU A 494 13.66 -10.16 20.47
CA LEU A 494 14.50 -11.28 20.04
C LEU A 494 15.62 -11.60 21.04
N ALA A 495 16.35 -10.58 21.50
CA ALA A 495 17.58 -10.77 22.30
C ALA A 495 17.56 -10.07 23.68
N GLY A 496 16.62 -9.16 23.93
CA GLY A 496 16.50 -8.46 25.21
C GLY A 496 15.53 -9.19 26.15
N MET A 497 14.33 -8.65 26.27
CA MET A 497 13.21 -9.27 26.97
C MET A 497 11.90 -8.80 26.32
N ARG A 498 10.84 -9.60 26.40
CA ARG A 498 9.53 -9.18 25.87
C ARG A 498 8.83 -8.13 26.75
N GLY A 499 9.06 -8.16 28.07
CA GLY A 499 8.47 -7.21 28.99
C GLY A 499 6.99 -7.45 29.26
N LEU A 500 6.26 -6.37 29.52
CA LEU A 500 4.87 -6.39 29.95
C LEU A 500 3.91 -6.65 28.78
N MET A 501 2.83 -7.41 29.05
CA MET A 501 1.80 -7.73 28.06
C MET A 501 0.45 -7.19 28.48
N ALA A 502 -0.35 -6.74 27.51
CA ALA A 502 -1.70 -6.26 27.77
C ALA A 502 -2.74 -7.40 27.66
N LYS A 503 -3.68 -7.43 28.60
CA LYS A 503 -4.89 -8.25 28.52
C LYS A 503 -5.83 -7.72 27.42
N PRO A 504 -6.83 -8.50 27.00
CA PRO A 504 -7.82 -8.02 26.04
C PRO A 504 -8.63 -6.81 26.55
N SER A 505 -8.76 -6.63 27.88
CA SER A 505 -9.37 -5.45 28.50
C SER A 505 -8.55 -4.17 28.33
N GLY A 506 -7.24 -4.27 28.06
CA GLY A 506 -6.30 -3.14 28.03
C GLY A 506 -5.46 -3.01 29.30
N GLU A 507 -5.81 -3.69 30.39
CA GLU A 507 -4.98 -3.77 31.59
C GLU A 507 -3.66 -4.50 31.30
N ILE A 508 -2.58 -4.03 31.89
CA ILE A 508 -1.27 -4.67 31.82
C ILE A 508 -1.21 -5.82 32.83
N ILE A 509 -0.66 -6.96 32.42
CA ILE A 509 -0.39 -8.09 33.31
C ILE A 509 0.85 -7.75 34.15
N GLU A 510 0.70 -7.80 35.49
CA GLU A 510 1.77 -7.46 36.45
C GLU A 510 3.01 -8.35 36.31
N THR A 511 2.83 -9.59 35.88
CA THR A 511 3.93 -10.54 35.65
C THR A 511 4.50 -10.36 34.24
N PRO A 512 5.74 -9.84 34.11
CA PRO A 512 6.38 -9.63 32.81
C PRO A 512 6.88 -10.96 32.23
N ILE A 513 7.17 -10.93 30.93
CA ILE A 513 7.94 -11.99 30.27
C ILE A 513 9.43 -11.58 30.31
N LYS A 514 10.20 -12.31 31.13
CA LYS A 514 11.64 -12.04 31.36
C LYS A 514 12.49 -12.61 30.23
N SER A 515 12.03 -13.72 29.67
CA SER A 515 12.72 -14.44 28.60
C SER A 515 12.60 -13.72 27.26
N SER A 516 13.59 -13.94 26.41
CA SER A 516 13.59 -13.51 25.00
C SER A 516 13.27 -14.66 24.05
N PHE A 517 13.02 -14.39 22.77
CA PHE A 517 12.84 -15.47 21.79
C PHE A 517 14.11 -16.30 21.58
N LYS A 518 15.30 -15.72 21.76
CA LYS A 518 16.57 -16.46 21.69
C LYS A 518 16.69 -17.49 22.81
N GLU A 519 16.28 -17.13 24.02
CA GLU A 519 16.33 -18.02 25.20
C GLU A 519 15.17 -19.03 25.20
N GLY A 520 14.06 -18.69 24.54
CA GLY A 520 12.81 -19.46 24.57
C GLY A 520 11.89 -18.99 25.69
N LEU A 521 10.58 -19.24 25.55
CA LEU A 521 9.57 -18.84 26.53
C LEU A 521 9.04 -20.05 27.27
N ASN A 522 8.78 -19.88 28.57
CA ASN A 522 8.05 -20.88 29.36
C ASN A 522 6.56 -20.92 28.96
N VAL A 523 5.87 -22.03 29.26
CA VAL A 523 4.45 -22.23 28.88
C VAL A 523 3.55 -21.11 29.38
N LEU A 524 3.74 -20.65 30.63
CA LEU A 524 2.98 -19.54 31.21
C LEU A 524 3.27 -18.19 30.52
N GLU A 525 4.55 -17.91 30.24
CA GLU A 525 4.96 -16.69 29.53
C GLU A 525 4.38 -16.66 28.11
N TYR A 526 4.45 -17.81 27.41
CA TYR A 526 3.89 -17.94 26.08
C TYR A 526 2.37 -17.78 26.10
N PHE A 527 1.67 -18.41 27.05
CA PHE A 527 0.23 -18.27 27.24
C PHE A 527 -0.18 -16.81 27.44
N ASN A 528 0.49 -16.08 28.34
CA ASN A 528 0.24 -14.66 28.56
C ASN A 528 0.43 -13.81 27.30
N SER A 529 1.41 -14.16 26.46
CA SER A 529 1.65 -13.47 25.18
C SER A 529 0.54 -13.66 24.14
N THR A 530 -0.22 -14.75 24.23
CA THR A 530 -1.27 -15.07 23.24
C THR A 530 -2.45 -14.10 23.28
N HIS A 531 -2.74 -13.50 24.44
CA HIS A 531 -3.83 -12.55 24.60
C HIS A 531 -3.65 -11.31 23.72
N GLY A 532 -2.47 -10.69 23.78
CA GLY A 532 -2.13 -9.52 22.96
C GLY A 532 -2.09 -9.85 21.47
N ALA A 533 -1.46 -10.98 21.10
CA ALA A 533 -1.36 -11.42 19.72
C ALA A 533 -2.74 -11.68 19.08
N ARG A 534 -3.63 -12.41 19.79
CA ARG A 534 -4.98 -12.70 19.30
C ARG A 534 -5.82 -11.44 19.17
N LYS A 535 -5.75 -10.52 20.14
CA LYS A 535 -6.46 -9.24 20.07
C LYS A 535 -5.98 -8.42 18.88
N GLY A 536 -4.67 -8.30 18.66
CA GLY A 536 -4.12 -7.57 17.51
C GLY A 536 -4.58 -8.13 16.15
N LEU A 537 -4.60 -9.46 16.00
CA LEU A 537 -5.10 -10.12 14.79
C LEU A 537 -6.61 -9.91 14.60
N ALA A 538 -7.40 -10.05 15.67
CA ALA A 538 -8.84 -9.83 15.63
C ALA A 538 -9.18 -8.38 15.30
N ASP A 539 -8.49 -7.42 15.92
CA ASP A 539 -8.69 -5.99 15.69
C ASP A 539 -8.34 -5.60 14.25
N THR A 540 -7.26 -6.17 13.69
CA THR A 540 -6.87 -5.91 12.29
C THR A 540 -7.96 -6.40 11.33
N ALA A 541 -8.50 -7.60 11.56
CA ALA A 541 -9.58 -8.15 10.75
C ALA A 541 -10.88 -7.31 10.86
N LEU A 542 -11.24 -6.86 12.06
CA LEU A 542 -12.44 -6.04 12.30
C LEU A 542 -12.31 -4.61 11.74
N LYS A 543 -11.14 -3.97 11.92
CA LYS A 543 -10.89 -2.59 11.47
C LYS A 543 -10.90 -2.44 9.95
N THR A 544 -10.53 -3.48 9.22
CA THR A 544 -10.51 -3.47 7.74
C THR A 544 -11.86 -3.05 7.15
N ALA A 545 -12.99 -3.48 7.75
CA ALA A 545 -14.32 -3.09 7.31
C ALA A 545 -14.62 -1.60 7.60
N ASN A 546 -14.16 -1.08 8.74
CA ASN A 546 -14.41 0.30 9.15
C ASN A 546 -13.65 1.31 8.29
N SER A 547 -12.38 1.04 7.97
CA SER A 547 -11.58 1.93 7.12
C SER A 547 -12.20 2.08 5.73
N GLY A 548 -12.60 0.98 5.09
CA GLY A 548 -13.28 1.03 3.79
C GLY A 548 -14.63 1.74 3.85
N TYR A 549 -15.35 1.64 4.98
CA TYR A 549 -16.60 2.35 5.18
C TYR A 549 -16.41 3.87 5.31
N LEU A 550 -15.39 4.30 6.06
CA LEU A 550 -15.06 5.73 6.20
C LEU A 550 -14.65 6.33 4.86
N THR A 551 -13.72 5.69 4.13
CA THR A 551 -13.31 6.13 2.80
C THR A 551 -14.49 6.30 1.87
N ARG A 552 -15.42 5.33 1.88
CA ARG A 552 -16.64 5.41 1.09
C ARG A 552 -17.52 6.61 1.48
N ARG A 553 -17.73 6.87 2.76
CA ARG A 553 -18.50 8.05 3.21
C ARG A 553 -17.85 9.36 2.76
N LEU A 554 -16.52 9.44 2.82
CA LEU A 554 -15.78 10.63 2.37
C LEU A 554 -15.93 10.83 0.85
N VAL A 555 -15.81 9.76 0.07
CA VAL A 555 -16.06 9.81 -1.39
C VAL A 555 -17.50 10.21 -1.69
N ASP A 556 -18.49 9.60 -1.02
CA ASP A 556 -19.91 9.91 -1.23
C ASP A 556 -20.23 11.41 -0.97
N VAL A 557 -19.45 12.13 -0.14
CA VAL A 557 -19.63 13.58 0.13
C VAL A 557 -18.83 14.47 -0.84
N ALA A 558 -17.61 14.06 -1.21
CA ALA A 558 -16.68 14.89 -1.97
C ALA A 558 -16.62 14.57 -3.47
N GLN A 559 -17.38 13.59 -3.97
CA GLN A 559 -17.33 13.11 -5.34
C GLN A 559 -17.59 14.21 -6.39
N ASP A 560 -18.50 15.14 -6.09
CA ASP A 560 -18.88 16.22 -7.01
C ASP A 560 -17.98 17.48 -6.88
N CYS A 561 -16.94 17.42 -6.05
CA CYS A 561 -15.98 18.51 -5.89
C CYS A 561 -14.93 18.45 -7.02
N ILE A 562 -15.09 19.29 -8.04
CA ILE A 562 -14.23 19.34 -9.23
C ILE A 562 -13.73 20.77 -9.41
N VAL A 563 -12.44 20.93 -9.73
CA VAL A 563 -11.84 22.23 -10.07
C VAL A 563 -12.24 22.60 -11.50
N THR A 564 -13.05 23.66 -11.66
CA THR A 564 -13.60 24.10 -12.95
C THR A 564 -13.09 25.45 -13.42
N ILE A 565 -12.55 26.27 -12.50
CA ILE A 565 -12.07 27.63 -12.77
C ILE A 565 -10.67 27.77 -12.18
N HIS A 566 -9.78 28.50 -12.88
CA HIS A 566 -8.40 28.72 -12.43
C HIS A 566 -8.29 29.67 -11.23
N ASP A 567 -9.05 30.77 -11.23
CA ASP A 567 -9.10 31.73 -10.12
C ASP A 567 -10.55 32.18 -9.87
N CYS A 568 -10.93 32.22 -8.60
CA CYS A 568 -12.24 32.70 -8.17
C CYS A 568 -12.23 34.18 -7.72
N GLY A 569 -11.05 34.81 -7.62
CA GLY A 569 -10.87 36.21 -7.24
C GLY A 569 -11.15 36.52 -5.76
N THR A 570 -11.34 35.50 -4.92
CA THR A 570 -11.62 35.70 -3.50
C THR A 570 -10.38 36.18 -2.75
N LYS A 571 -10.57 37.09 -1.80
CA LYS A 571 -9.53 37.53 -0.85
C LYS A 571 -9.66 36.85 0.53
N GLN A 572 -10.64 35.97 0.68
CA GLN A 572 -10.86 35.24 1.92
C GLN A 572 -9.93 34.03 1.99
N GLY A 573 -9.23 33.89 3.11
CA GLY A 573 -8.34 32.77 3.38
C GLY A 573 -8.42 32.33 4.84
N ILE A 574 -7.59 31.36 5.20
CA ILE A 574 -7.43 30.89 6.58
C ILE A 574 -6.03 31.24 7.08
N THR A 575 -5.90 31.68 8.34
CA THR A 575 -4.61 31.90 8.97
C THR A 575 -4.01 30.55 9.38
N ILE A 576 -2.81 30.24 8.89
CA ILE A 576 -2.10 28.99 9.17
C ILE A 576 -0.91 29.29 10.08
N ASN A 577 -0.81 28.57 11.19
CA ASN A 577 0.32 28.61 12.12
C ASN A 577 0.97 27.22 12.24
N HIS A 578 2.07 27.12 12.98
CA HIS A 578 2.61 25.83 13.42
C HIS A 578 1.52 24.98 14.10
N ALA A 579 1.49 23.69 13.82
CA ALA A 579 0.67 22.77 14.60
C ALA A 579 1.44 22.40 15.87
N MET A 580 1.02 22.92 17.02
CA MET A 580 1.65 22.65 18.31
C MET A 580 0.81 21.66 19.11
N ASN A 581 1.47 20.67 19.74
CA ASN A 581 0.86 19.80 20.74
C ASN A 581 1.57 20.05 22.07
N GLY A 582 0.99 20.91 22.90
CA GLY A 582 1.68 21.43 24.08
C GLY A 582 2.84 22.35 23.67
N SER A 583 4.07 21.96 24.00
CA SER A 583 5.30 22.69 23.69
C SER A 583 6.03 22.18 22.43
N GLU A 584 5.64 21.03 21.89
CA GLU A 584 6.29 20.45 20.72
C GLU A 584 5.60 20.89 19.43
N ILE A 585 6.41 21.34 18.48
CA ILE A 585 5.97 21.63 17.11
C ILE A 585 5.83 20.27 16.41
N VAL A 586 4.59 19.88 16.13
CA VAL A 586 4.28 18.63 15.41
C VAL A 586 4.51 18.83 13.91
N ASP A 587 3.92 19.89 13.35
CA ASP A 587 4.09 20.25 11.95
C ASP A 587 4.62 21.69 11.83
N PRO A 588 5.78 21.90 11.18
CA PRO A 588 6.33 23.22 10.96
C PRO A 588 5.49 24.01 9.95
N LEU A 589 5.54 25.34 10.05
CA LEU A 589 4.80 26.22 9.16
C LEU A 589 5.21 26.01 7.69
N SER A 590 6.50 25.81 7.44
CA SER A 590 7.08 25.60 6.10
C SER A 590 6.41 24.46 5.34
N GLU A 591 6.19 23.31 5.97
CA GLU A 591 5.50 22.17 5.35
C GLU A 591 4.01 22.44 5.13
N ARG A 592 3.38 23.26 5.98
CA ARG A 592 1.94 23.54 5.88
C ARG A 592 1.59 24.57 4.79
N ILE A 593 2.50 25.51 4.51
CA ILE A 593 2.28 26.59 3.54
C ILE A 593 2.75 26.24 2.13
N LEU A 594 3.68 25.28 1.98
CA LEU A 594 4.22 24.87 0.69
C LEU A 594 3.10 24.50 -0.30
N GLY A 595 3.18 25.07 -1.51
CA GLY A 595 2.22 24.81 -2.60
C GLY A 595 0.85 25.49 -2.43
N ARG A 596 0.66 26.32 -1.40
CA ARG A 596 -0.57 27.12 -1.23
C ARG A 596 -0.41 28.52 -1.84
N PHE A 597 -1.53 29.09 -2.28
CA PHE A 597 -1.62 30.49 -2.68
C PHE A 597 -1.91 31.37 -1.47
N LEU A 598 -1.23 32.51 -1.38
CA LEU A 598 -1.45 33.47 -0.29
C LEU A 598 -2.64 34.39 -0.59
N ALA A 599 -3.50 34.62 0.40
CA ALA A 599 -4.61 35.56 0.30
C ALA A 599 -4.20 37.03 0.57
N ALA A 600 -3.06 37.23 1.24
CA ALA A 600 -2.51 38.53 1.59
C ALA A 600 -0.98 38.48 1.50
N ASP A 601 -0.35 39.64 1.31
CA ASP A 601 1.11 39.76 1.20
C ASP A 601 1.80 39.26 2.47
N LEU A 602 2.84 38.43 2.30
CA LEU A 602 3.70 37.99 3.39
C LEU A 602 4.87 38.96 3.51
N CYS A 603 4.88 39.79 4.55
CA CYS A 603 5.95 40.74 4.80
C CYS A 603 6.92 40.25 5.88
N HIS A 604 8.21 40.50 5.69
CA HIS A 604 9.22 40.26 6.71
C HIS A 604 9.00 41.21 7.90
N MET A 605 8.93 40.69 9.12
CA MET A 605 8.53 41.44 10.32
C MET A 605 9.43 42.64 10.65
N GLN A 606 10.71 42.59 10.28
CA GLN A 606 11.68 43.63 10.65
C GLN A 606 11.92 44.66 9.53
N THR A 607 11.88 44.23 8.27
CA THR A 607 12.23 45.07 7.11
C THR A 607 10.99 45.62 6.40
N GLY A 608 9.82 44.98 6.59
CA GLY A 608 8.59 45.33 5.88
C GLY A 608 8.61 44.97 4.40
N GLU A 609 9.68 44.31 3.92
CA GLU A 609 9.77 43.82 2.54
C GLU A 609 8.81 42.65 2.32
N VAL A 610 8.14 42.66 1.17
CA VAL A 610 7.23 41.58 0.76
C VAL A 610 8.08 40.40 0.30
N ILE A 611 7.96 39.27 1.01
CA ILE A 611 8.62 38.01 0.68
C ILE A 611 7.86 37.32 -0.46
N VAL A 612 6.53 37.25 -0.34
CA VAL A 612 5.61 36.64 -1.33
C VAL A 612 4.36 37.50 -1.45
N GLY A 613 3.95 37.83 -2.68
CA GLY A 613 2.77 38.64 -2.94
C GLY A 613 1.45 37.88 -2.77
N ALA A 614 0.36 38.60 -2.56
CA ALA A 614 -0.99 38.05 -2.58
C ALA A 614 -1.31 37.47 -3.97
N GLY A 615 -1.86 36.26 -4.00
CA GLY A 615 -2.16 35.53 -5.24
C GLY A 615 -0.97 34.77 -5.82
N GLU A 616 0.20 34.78 -5.18
CA GLU A 616 1.35 33.96 -5.57
C GLU A 616 1.39 32.64 -4.78
N MET A 617 1.88 31.59 -5.44
CA MET A 617 2.09 30.28 -4.82
C MET A 617 3.38 30.30 -4.02
N VAL A 618 3.33 29.75 -2.80
CA VAL A 618 4.53 29.54 -1.99
C VAL A 618 5.34 28.37 -2.56
N THR A 619 6.54 28.68 -3.07
CA THR A 619 7.53 27.71 -3.54
C THR A 619 8.60 27.48 -2.47
N GLU A 620 9.49 26.51 -2.71
CA GLU A 620 10.54 26.13 -1.77
C GLU A 620 11.57 27.24 -1.55
N ASP A 621 11.90 28.01 -2.59
CA ASP A 621 12.80 29.17 -2.51
C ASP A 621 12.27 30.27 -1.58
N HIS A 622 10.95 30.31 -1.36
CA HIS A 622 10.30 31.24 -0.42
C HIS A 622 10.35 30.74 1.03
N LEU A 623 10.58 29.44 1.26
CA LEU A 623 10.59 28.87 2.62
C LEU A 623 11.88 29.19 3.39
N GLU A 624 12.97 29.47 2.68
CA GLU A 624 14.26 29.84 3.27
C GLU A 624 14.34 31.33 3.68
N LYS A 625 13.44 32.15 3.14
CA LYS A 625 13.34 33.60 3.38
C LYS A 625 12.29 33.90 4.44
#